data_AF-A0AAV5AXL4-F1
#
_entry.id   AF-A0AAV5AXL4-F1
#
_cell.length_a   1.000
_cell.length_b   1.000
_cell.length_c   1.000
_cell.angle_alpha   90.00
_cell.angle_beta   90.00
_cell.angle_gamma   90.00
#
_symmetry.space_group_name_H-M   'P 1'
#
loop_
_entity.id
_entity.type
_entity.pdbx_description
1 polymer ?
#
loop_
_entity_poly.entity_id
_entity_poly.type
_entity_poly.pdbx_seq_one_letter_code
_entity_poly.pdbx_strand_id
1 'polypeptide(L)'
;MNKKERYDRAYMRMAEEWAKLSHCQRKQVGAIIVKNRMIISDGYNGTPTGFENCCEDEQGQTKWYVLHAEANAILKVASSTQSCEGATLYITMSPCKECSKLIHQAGIKRVVYKNFYKDDDGLKFLEKAGVELVHLTDTSAI
;
A
#
# COMPACT_ATOMS: atom_id res chain seq x y z
N MET A 1 10.70 19.46 -11.67
CA MET A 1 9.88 18.26 -11.39
C MET A 1 9.39 17.68 -12.72
N ASN A 2 9.67 16.42 -13.00
CA ASN A 2 9.19 15.79 -14.24
C ASN A 2 7.71 15.37 -14.10
N LYS A 3 7.05 15.09 -15.23
CA LYS A 3 5.60 14.76 -15.25
C LYS A 3 5.27 13.53 -14.37
N LYS A 4 6.13 12.51 -14.35
CA LYS A 4 5.93 11.27 -13.56
C LYS A 4 5.96 11.57 -12.06
N GLU A 5 6.97 12.31 -11.60
CA GLU A 5 7.15 12.69 -10.20
C GLU A 5 5.97 13.54 -9.66
N ARG A 6 5.42 14.45 -10.49
CA ARG A 6 4.23 15.23 -10.12
C ARG A 6 3.02 14.32 -9.82
N TYR A 7 2.81 13.29 -10.64
CA TYR A 7 1.75 12.31 -10.42
C TYR A 7 2.05 11.42 -9.21
N ASP A 8 3.31 11.00 -9.03
CA ASP A 8 3.71 10.20 -7.88
C ASP A 8 3.39 10.91 -6.56
N ARG A 9 3.70 12.20 -6.46
CA ARG A 9 3.35 13.03 -5.31
C ARG A 9 1.84 13.15 -5.12
N ALA A 10 1.08 13.33 -6.19
CA ALA A 10 -0.38 13.41 -6.10
C ALA A 10 -1.01 12.10 -5.59
N TYR A 11 -0.63 10.95 -6.16
CA TYR A 11 -1.15 9.65 -5.72
C TYR A 11 -0.67 9.27 -4.33
N MET A 12 0.57 9.63 -3.96
CA MET A 12 1.05 9.43 -2.59
C MET A 12 0.25 10.24 -1.58
N ARG A 13 -0.04 11.53 -1.86
CA ARG A 13 -0.93 12.33 -0.99
C ARG A 13 -2.31 11.70 -0.82
N MET A 14 -2.86 11.11 -1.87
CA MET A 14 -4.11 10.36 -1.75
C MET A 14 -3.96 9.14 -0.86
N ALA A 15 -2.87 8.38 -0.98
CA ALA A 15 -2.59 7.27 -0.08
C ALA A 15 -2.48 7.73 1.39
N GLU A 16 -1.88 8.89 1.64
CA GLU A 16 -1.83 9.52 2.96
C GLU A 16 -3.21 9.89 3.50
N GLU A 17 -4.10 10.44 2.66
CA GLU A 17 -5.48 10.70 3.06
C GLU A 17 -6.25 9.41 3.38
N TRP A 18 -6.06 8.34 2.61
CA TRP A 18 -6.67 7.04 2.88
C TRP A 18 -6.16 6.40 4.17
N ALA A 19 -4.88 6.61 4.50
CA ALA A 19 -4.31 6.11 5.76
C ALA A 19 -5.06 6.63 6.98
N LYS A 20 -5.59 7.87 6.94
CA LYS A 20 -6.35 8.48 8.04
C LYS A 20 -7.66 7.76 8.37
N LEU A 21 -8.16 6.92 7.46
CA LEU A 21 -9.34 6.09 7.69
C LEU A 21 -9.04 4.82 8.50
N SER A 22 -7.76 4.49 8.72
CA SER A 22 -7.37 3.35 9.54
C SER A 22 -7.70 3.58 11.02
N HIS A 23 -8.37 2.59 11.61
CA HIS A 23 -8.67 2.54 13.04
C HIS A 23 -7.52 1.98 13.89
N CYS A 24 -6.40 1.57 13.28
CA CYS A 24 -5.28 1.01 14.01
C CYS A 24 -4.47 2.13 14.69
N GLN A 25 -4.18 1.97 15.98
CA GLN A 25 -3.48 2.99 16.76
C GLN A 25 -1.99 3.02 16.48
N ARG A 26 -1.39 1.86 16.18
CA ARG A 26 0.08 1.74 16.06
C ARG A 26 0.63 2.38 14.81
N LYS A 27 0.00 2.10 13.66
CA LYS A 27 0.42 2.58 12.35
C LYS A 27 -0.80 2.72 11.46
N GLN A 28 -0.94 3.88 10.84
CA GLN A 28 -1.96 4.17 9.85
C GLN A 28 -1.33 4.11 8.46
N VAL A 29 -1.72 3.11 7.69
CA VAL A 29 -1.13 2.78 6.38
C VAL A 29 -2.21 2.89 5.32
N GLY A 30 -1.89 3.58 4.24
CA GLY A 30 -2.78 3.73 3.09
C GLY A 30 -2.08 3.28 1.81
N ALA A 31 -2.85 2.73 0.90
CA ALA A 31 -2.41 2.17 -0.37
C ALA A 31 -3.36 2.58 -1.49
N ILE A 32 -2.80 2.94 -2.64
CA ILE A 32 -3.53 3.26 -3.88
C ILE A 32 -2.91 2.46 -5.03
N ILE A 33 -3.73 1.78 -5.82
CA ILE A 33 -3.28 1.07 -7.02
C ILE A 33 -3.73 1.86 -8.25
N VAL A 34 -2.77 2.21 -9.11
CA VAL A 34 -3.00 3.01 -10.31
C VAL A 34 -2.58 2.22 -11.54
N LYS A 35 -3.44 2.22 -12.55
CA LYS A 35 -3.17 1.64 -13.87
C LYS A 35 -3.64 2.59 -14.95
N ASN A 36 -2.81 2.85 -15.97
CA ASN A 36 -3.14 3.76 -17.07
C ASN A 36 -3.62 5.16 -16.61
N ARG A 37 -3.01 5.69 -15.54
CA ARG A 37 -3.39 6.97 -14.86
C ARG A 37 -4.75 6.98 -14.16
N MET A 38 -5.43 5.83 -14.08
CA MET A 38 -6.66 5.66 -13.33
C MET A 38 -6.38 4.97 -12.01
N ILE A 39 -6.97 5.47 -10.93
CA ILE A 39 -7.01 4.75 -9.66
C ILE A 39 -8.00 3.60 -9.83
N ILE A 40 -7.49 2.37 -9.73
CA ILE A 40 -8.30 1.16 -9.89
C ILE A 40 -8.64 0.51 -8.54
N SER A 41 -7.93 0.89 -7.48
CA SER A 41 -8.20 0.43 -6.13
C SER A 41 -7.51 1.31 -5.08
N ASP A 42 -8.00 1.17 -3.87
CA ASP A 42 -7.57 1.84 -2.66
C ASP A 42 -7.70 0.89 -1.47
N GLY A 43 -6.88 1.11 -0.44
CA GLY A 43 -6.91 0.33 0.78
C GLY A 43 -6.23 1.05 1.93
N TYR A 44 -6.63 0.70 3.14
CA TYR A 44 -5.95 1.07 4.38
C TYR A 44 -5.95 -0.13 5.31
N ASN A 45 -5.06 -0.15 6.30
CA ASN A 45 -5.00 -1.28 7.24
C ASN A 45 -6.17 -1.24 8.23
N GLY A 46 -6.79 -2.39 8.48
CA GLY A 46 -7.97 -2.52 9.32
C GLY A 46 -8.41 -3.97 9.48
N THR A 47 -9.40 -4.18 10.34
CA THR A 47 -10.03 -5.48 10.54
C THR A 47 -10.90 -5.86 9.33
N PRO A 48 -11.19 -7.16 9.12
CA PRO A 48 -12.06 -7.61 8.04
C PRO A 48 -13.47 -7.01 8.14
N THR A 49 -14.14 -6.84 7.00
CA THR A 49 -15.52 -6.33 6.97
C THR A 49 -16.44 -7.16 7.88
N GLY A 50 -17.19 -6.48 8.74
CA GLY A 50 -18.11 -7.10 9.72
C GLY A 50 -17.48 -7.42 11.08
N PHE A 51 -16.19 -7.15 11.27
CA PHE A 51 -15.51 -7.25 12.56
C PHE A 51 -15.53 -5.90 13.31
N GLU A 52 -15.08 -5.91 14.56
CA GLU A 52 -14.83 -4.70 15.35
C GLU A 52 -13.76 -3.81 14.72
N ASN A 53 -13.80 -2.49 14.97
CA ASN A 53 -12.82 -1.56 14.41
C ASN A 53 -11.46 -1.56 15.15
N CYS A 54 -11.38 -2.16 16.35
CA CYS A 54 -10.15 -2.15 17.14
C CYS A 54 -9.13 -3.15 16.58
N CYS A 55 -8.02 -2.64 16.03
CA CYS A 55 -6.95 -3.46 15.46
C CYS A 55 -6.07 -4.12 16.51
N GLU A 56 -6.03 -3.60 17.73
CA GLU A 56 -5.15 -4.04 18.80
C GLU A 56 -5.92 -4.86 19.85
N ASP A 57 -5.26 -5.88 20.43
CA ASP A 57 -5.76 -6.62 21.58
C ASP A 57 -5.52 -5.88 22.90
N GLU A 58 -5.94 -6.47 24.02
CA GLU A 58 -5.77 -5.91 25.37
C GLU A 58 -4.30 -5.68 25.77
N GLN A 59 -3.36 -6.32 25.06
CA GLN A 59 -1.91 -6.19 25.27
C GLN A 59 -1.28 -5.15 24.32
N GLY A 60 -2.08 -4.49 23.46
CA GLY A 60 -1.60 -3.53 22.46
C GLY A 60 -0.92 -4.20 21.25
N GLN A 61 -1.10 -5.51 21.06
CA GLN A 61 -0.60 -6.22 19.90
C GLN A 61 -1.63 -6.17 18.77
N THR A 62 -1.17 -5.97 17.53
CA THR A 62 -2.07 -6.00 16.38
C THR A 62 -2.63 -7.40 16.21
N LYS A 63 -3.96 -7.54 16.16
CA LYS A 63 -4.65 -8.81 16.02
C LYS A 63 -4.24 -9.48 14.70
N TRP A 64 -4.04 -10.80 14.75
CA TRP A 64 -3.50 -11.57 13.63
C TRP A 64 -4.34 -11.49 12.34
N TYR A 65 -5.65 -11.19 12.46
CA TYR A 65 -6.59 -11.09 11.35
C TYR A 65 -6.69 -9.67 10.76
N VAL A 66 -5.96 -8.69 11.29
CA VAL A 66 -5.90 -7.34 10.70
C VAL A 66 -5.23 -7.44 9.33
N LEU A 67 -5.90 -6.91 8.32
CA LEU A 67 -5.38 -6.86 6.96
C LEU A 67 -4.57 -5.58 6.77
N HIS A 68 -3.44 -5.73 6.09
CA HIS A 68 -2.61 -4.61 5.69
C HIS A 68 -3.23 -3.83 4.53
N ALA A 69 -2.81 -2.58 4.34
CA ALA A 69 -3.33 -1.71 3.29
C ALA A 69 -3.13 -2.31 1.88
N GLU A 70 -1.99 -2.94 1.63
CA GLU A 70 -1.64 -3.62 0.38
C GLU A 70 -2.60 -4.77 0.09
N ALA A 71 -2.84 -5.60 1.10
CA ALA A 71 -3.71 -6.76 0.98
C ALA A 71 -5.14 -6.30 0.67
N ASN A 72 -5.64 -5.29 1.41
CA ASN A 72 -6.96 -4.72 1.16
C ASN A 72 -7.08 -4.13 -0.25
N ALA A 73 -6.08 -3.38 -0.71
CA ALA A 73 -6.10 -2.80 -2.05
C ALA A 73 -6.09 -3.89 -3.15
N ILE A 74 -5.29 -4.96 -2.99
CA ILE A 74 -5.25 -6.08 -3.94
C ILE A 74 -6.57 -6.88 -3.92
N LEU A 75 -7.11 -7.18 -2.74
CA LEU A 75 -8.37 -7.91 -2.58
C LEU A 75 -9.54 -7.14 -3.21
N LYS A 76 -9.56 -5.81 -3.08
CA LYS A 76 -10.57 -4.95 -3.73
C LYS A 76 -10.47 -4.98 -5.25
N VAL A 77 -9.26 -5.12 -5.82
CA VAL A 77 -9.11 -5.40 -7.27
C VAL A 77 -9.67 -6.78 -7.61
N ALA A 78 -9.35 -7.80 -6.81
CA ALA A 78 -9.81 -9.18 -7.05
C ALA A 78 -11.34 -9.32 -6.99
N SER A 79 -12.03 -8.47 -6.21
CA SER A 79 -13.49 -8.39 -6.17
C SER A 79 -14.10 -7.51 -7.26
N SER A 80 -13.31 -7.05 -8.24
CA SER A 80 -13.73 -6.15 -9.31
C SER A 80 -13.45 -6.73 -10.70
N THR A 81 -13.75 -5.96 -11.75
CA THR A 81 -13.40 -6.29 -13.14
C THR A 81 -12.03 -5.76 -13.58
N GLN A 82 -11.26 -5.17 -12.66
CA GLN A 82 -9.92 -4.62 -12.92
C GLN A 82 -8.82 -5.66 -12.70
N SER A 83 -7.60 -5.32 -13.13
CA SER A 83 -6.41 -6.17 -12.95
C SER A 83 -5.20 -5.35 -12.53
N CYS A 84 -4.49 -5.86 -11.51
CA CYS A 84 -3.21 -5.34 -11.02
C CYS A 84 -2.04 -5.51 -11.99
N GLU A 85 -2.17 -6.33 -13.04
CA GLU A 85 -1.08 -6.59 -14.00
C GLU A 85 -0.61 -5.29 -14.64
N GLY A 86 0.68 -4.98 -14.53
CA GLY A 86 1.27 -3.74 -15.06
C GLY A 86 0.95 -2.48 -14.25
N ALA A 87 0.29 -2.60 -13.10
CA ALA A 87 -0.08 -1.45 -12.27
C ALA A 87 1.10 -0.91 -11.44
N THR A 88 0.92 0.29 -10.90
CA THR A 88 1.77 0.90 -9.87
C THR A 88 1.02 0.94 -8.53
N LEU A 89 1.68 0.48 -7.47
CA LEU A 89 1.21 0.64 -6.10
C LEU A 89 1.88 1.84 -5.44
N TYR A 90 1.08 2.74 -4.86
CA TYR A 90 1.54 3.82 -3.98
C TYR A 90 1.17 3.46 -2.55
N ILE A 91 2.14 3.49 -1.64
CA ILE A 91 1.91 3.10 -0.25
C ILE A 91 2.63 4.01 0.74
N THR A 92 1.99 4.36 1.85
CA THR A 92 2.58 5.29 2.83
C THR A 92 3.75 4.70 3.62
N MET A 93 3.90 3.38 3.64
CA MET A 93 4.98 2.65 4.31
C MET A 93 5.42 1.48 3.44
N SER A 94 6.70 1.11 3.44
CA SER A 94 7.19 -0.01 2.63
C SER A 94 6.49 -1.32 3.00
N PRO A 95 6.27 -2.22 2.03
CA PRO A 95 5.51 -3.44 2.28
C PRO A 95 6.29 -4.45 3.13
N CYS A 96 5.57 -5.23 3.94
CA CYS A 96 6.16 -6.34 4.68
C CYS A 96 6.45 -7.54 3.74
N LYS A 97 7.13 -8.57 4.24
CA LYS A 97 7.43 -9.82 3.50
C LYS A 97 6.19 -10.48 2.90
N GLU A 98 5.11 -10.57 3.68
CA GLU A 98 3.88 -11.23 3.25
C GLU A 98 3.20 -10.46 2.12
N CYS A 99 3.02 -9.15 2.28
CA CYS A 99 2.45 -8.30 1.25
C CYS A 99 3.34 -8.21 0.00
N SER A 100 4.67 -8.27 0.15
CA SER A 100 5.61 -8.23 -0.98
C SER A 100 5.42 -9.42 -1.93
N LYS A 101 5.17 -10.62 -1.39
CA LYS A 101 4.81 -11.80 -2.21
C LYS A 101 3.52 -11.57 -3.00
N LEU A 102 2.50 -10.99 -2.35
CA LEU A 102 1.21 -10.70 -2.99
C LEU A 102 1.34 -9.63 -4.06
N ILE A 103 2.12 -8.57 -3.83
CA ILE A 103 2.39 -7.50 -4.79
C ILE A 103 3.00 -8.07 -6.06
N HIS A 104 4.05 -8.88 -5.92
CA HIS A 104 4.68 -9.54 -7.06
C HIS A 104 3.70 -10.46 -7.81
N GLN A 105 3.01 -11.34 -7.08
CA GLN A 105 2.09 -12.31 -7.67
C GLN A 105 0.86 -11.66 -8.34
N ALA A 106 0.44 -10.49 -7.87
CA ALA A 106 -0.63 -9.70 -8.46
C ALA A 106 -0.23 -9.00 -9.78
N GLY A 107 1.04 -9.07 -10.18
CA GLY A 107 1.52 -8.49 -11.43
C GLY A 107 1.85 -6.99 -11.36
N ILE A 108 1.95 -6.42 -10.15
CA ILE A 108 2.36 -5.02 -9.95
C ILE A 108 3.83 -4.88 -10.36
N LYS A 109 4.12 -3.91 -11.22
CA LYS A 109 5.48 -3.71 -11.78
C LYS A 109 6.25 -2.58 -11.11
N ARG A 110 5.56 -1.74 -10.32
CA ARG A 110 6.17 -0.59 -9.66
C ARG A 110 5.54 -0.34 -8.30
N VAL A 111 6.38 -0.09 -7.29
CA VAL A 111 5.97 0.31 -5.94
C VAL A 111 6.64 1.63 -5.58
N VAL A 112 5.81 2.62 -5.24
CA VAL A 112 6.25 3.90 -4.70
C VAL A 112 5.88 3.94 -3.22
N TYR A 113 6.86 4.17 -2.35
CA TYR A 113 6.65 4.17 -0.90
C TYR A 113 7.23 5.42 -0.24
N LYS A 114 6.67 5.84 0.90
CA LYS A 114 7.12 7.04 1.63
C LYS A 114 7.98 6.73 2.86
N ASN A 115 7.47 5.90 3.77
CA ASN A 115 8.17 5.54 5.01
C ASN A 115 8.74 4.13 4.95
N PHE A 116 9.76 3.83 5.73
CA PHE A 116 10.28 2.47 5.87
C PHE A 116 9.48 1.68 6.91
N TYR A 117 9.24 0.40 6.61
CA TYR A 117 8.84 -0.60 7.60
C TYR A 117 10.03 -0.99 8.48
N LYS A 118 9.80 -1.83 9.49
CA LYS A 118 10.85 -2.24 10.44
C LYS A 118 12.04 -2.93 9.75
N ASP A 119 11.78 -3.70 8.71
CA ASP A 119 12.78 -4.40 7.91
C ASP A 119 12.63 -4.07 6.41
N ASP A 120 13.71 -4.24 5.66
CA ASP A 120 13.80 -3.99 4.22
C ASP A 120 13.75 -5.29 3.39
N ASP A 121 13.49 -6.44 4.01
CA ASP A 121 13.49 -7.73 3.34
C ASP A 121 12.38 -7.83 2.28
N GLY A 122 11.23 -7.21 2.53
CA GLY A 122 10.15 -7.09 1.55
C GLY A 122 10.57 -6.31 0.30
N LEU A 123 11.29 -5.20 0.50
CA LEU A 123 11.85 -4.39 -0.59
C LEU A 123 12.91 -5.18 -1.38
N LYS A 124 13.86 -5.83 -0.69
CA LYS A 124 14.88 -6.68 -1.33
C LYS A 124 14.26 -7.80 -2.16
N PHE A 125 13.19 -8.43 -1.66
CA PHE A 125 12.45 -9.43 -2.42
C PHE A 125 11.86 -8.85 -3.71
N LEU A 126 11.18 -7.70 -3.62
CA LEU A 126 10.56 -7.04 -4.78
C LEU A 126 11.58 -6.59 -5.81
N GLU A 127 12.71 -6.05 -5.37
CA GLU A 127 13.82 -5.65 -6.24
C GLU A 127 14.37 -6.85 -7.01
N LYS A 128 14.65 -7.96 -6.31
CA LYS A 128 15.10 -9.22 -6.93
C LYS A 128 14.07 -9.78 -7.91
N ALA A 129 12.79 -9.54 -7.67
CA ALA A 129 11.69 -9.96 -8.53
C ALA A 129 11.44 -9.02 -9.73
N GLY A 130 12.26 -7.98 -9.90
CA GLY A 130 12.19 -7.06 -11.04
C GLY A 130 11.10 -5.98 -10.91
N VAL A 131 10.61 -5.71 -9.70
CA VAL A 131 9.65 -4.63 -9.44
C VAL A 131 10.41 -3.31 -9.26
N GLU A 132 10.01 -2.26 -9.99
CA GLU A 132 10.59 -0.92 -9.84
C GLU A 132 10.22 -0.36 -8.45
N LEU A 133 11.21 -0.04 -7.63
CA LEU A 133 11.02 0.57 -6.31
C LEU A 133 11.40 2.04 -6.34
N VAL A 134 10.51 2.91 -5.84
CA VAL A 134 10.77 4.34 -5.71
C VAL A 134 10.47 4.79 -4.29
N HIS A 135 11.50 5.27 -3.59
CA HIS A 135 11.33 5.92 -2.30
C HIS A 135 11.03 7.40 -2.52
N LEU A 136 9.83 7.84 -2.13
CA LEU A 136 9.38 9.22 -2.25
C LEU A 136 9.44 9.89 -0.87
N THR A 137 10.51 10.65 -0.62
CA THR A 137 10.79 11.28 0.67
C THR A 137 9.92 12.49 0.99
N ASP A 138 9.39 13.16 -0.03
CA ASP A 138 8.61 14.39 0.13
C ASP A 138 7.35 14.39 -0.75
N THR A 139 6.24 14.84 -0.17
CA THR A 139 4.94 15.03 -0.84
C THR A 139 4.54 16.51 -0.98
N SER A 140 5.39 17.41 -0.50
CA SER A 140 5.23 18.86 -0.53
C SER A 140 5.48 19.42 -1.93
N ALA A 141 4.75 20.48 -2.27
CA ALA A 141 4.78 21.26 -3.53
C ALA A 141 4.26 20.59 -4.82
N ILE A 142 3.34 21.31 -5.50
CA ILE A 142 3.09 21.23 -6.95
C ILE A 142 3.89 22.35 -7.59
#